data_AF-A0A3C0T8R3-F1
#
_entry.id   AF-A0A3C0T8R3-F1
#
_cell.length_a   1.000
_cell.length_b   1.000
_cell.length_c   1.000
_cell.angle_alpha   90.00
_cell.angle_beta   90.00
_cell.angle_gamma   90.00
#
_symmetry.space_group_name_H-M   'P 1'
#
loop_
_entity.id
_entity.type
_entity.pdbx_description
1 polymer ?
#
loop_
_entity_poly.entity_id
_entity_poly.type
_entity_poly.pdbx_seq_one_letter_code
_entity_poly.pdbx_strand_id
1 'polypeptide(L)' 'AGMNPMDLKRGIDKAVIAAVAHIEGLAQPCSDSSTIAQVGSVSANSDTQVGEIIAEAMDKVGKEGVITVE' A
#
# COMPACT_ATOMS: atom_id res chain seq x y z
N ALA A 1 -0.14 -39.68 -13.74
CA ALA A 1 -0.64 -38.33 -13.45
C ALA A 1 0.38 -37.63 -12.55
N GLY A 2 1.10 -36.64 -13.06
CA GLY A 2 2.11 -35.93 -12.28
C GLY A 2 2.48 -34.64 -12.97
N MET A 3 1.98 -33.51 -12.46
CA MET A 3 2.37 -32.20 -12.94
C MET A 3 3.85 -31.98 -12.59
N ASN A 4 4.64 -31.53 -13.57
CA ASN A 4 6.04 -31.21 -13.34
C ASN A 4 6.13 -30.03 -12.37
N PRO A 5 6.83 -30.16 -11.22
CA PRO A 5 6.95 -29.10 -10.23
C PRO A 5 7.65 -27.84 -10.78
N MET A 6 8.51 -28.00 -11.79
CA MET A 6 9.14 -26.87 -12.49
C MET A 6 8.16 -26.07 -13.35
N ASP A 7 7.19 -26.73 -14.00
CA ASP A 7 6.15 -26.06 -14.77
C ASP A 7 5.15 -25.35 -13.85
N LEU A 8 4.86 -25.94 -12.68
CA LEU A 8 4.09 -25.30 -11.61
C LEU A 8 4.77 -24.03 -11.11
N LYS A 9 6.06 -24.09 -10.75
CA LYS A 9 6.81 -22.89 -10.34
C LYS A 9 6.80 -21.84 -11.44
N ARG A 10 7.08 -22.21 -12.69
CA ARG A 10 7.09 -21.27 -13.81
C ARG A 10 5.71 -20.64 -14.08
N GLY A 11 4.64 -21.40 -13.91
CA GLY A 11 3.27 -20.92 -14.02
C GLY A 11 2.93 -19.93 -12.91
N ILE A 12 3.29 -20.23 -11.66
CA ILE A 12 3.12 -19.35 -10.51
C ILE A 12 3.92 -18.07 -10.70
N ASP A 13 5.18 -18.16 -11.10
CA ASP A 13 6.05 -16.99 -11.31
C ASP A 13 5.44 -16.05 -12.38
N LYS A 14 4.94 -16.60 -13.50
CA LYS A 14 4.25 -15.80 -14.53
C LYS A 14 2.95 -15.18 -14.04
N ALA A 15 2.17 -15.92 -13.26
CA ALA A 15 0.92 -15.42 -12.70
C ALA A 15 1.16 -14.29 -11.71
N VAL A 16 2.18 -14.42 -10.84
CA VAL A 16 2.58 -13.37 -9.89
C VAL A 16 3.05 -12.13 -10.62
N ILE A 17 3.87 -12.26 -11.66
CA ILE A 17 4.32 -11.10 -12.46
C ILE A 17 3.13 -10.37 -13.09
N ALA A 18 2.20 -11.11 -13.68
CA ALA A 18 1.01 -10.51 -14.28
C ALA A 18 0.10 -9.85 -13.23
N ALA A 19 -0.05 -10.47 -12.05
CA ALA A 19 -0.84 -9.93 -10.95
C ALA A 19 -0.23 -8.64 -10.39
N VAL A 20 1.09 -8.59 -10.18
CA VAL A 20 1.80 -7.38 -9.73
C VAL A 20 1.61 -6.24 -10.72
N ALA A 21 1.82 -6.48 -12.01
CA ALA A 21 1.63 -5.47 -13.05
C ALA A 21 0.17 -4.94 -13.09
N HIS A 22 -0.81 -5.82 -12.85
CA HIS A 22 -2.21 -5.42 -12.82
C HIS A 22 -2.55 -4.59 -11.55
N ILE A 23 -2.00 -4.97 -10.40
CA ILE A 23 -2.16 -4.23 -9.14
C ILE A 23 -1.53 -2.85 -9.25
N GLU A 24 -0.34 -2.73 -9.85
CA GLU A 24 0.31 -1.43 -10.10
C GLU A 24 -0.54 -0.53 -11.00
N GLY A 25 -1.19 -1.07 -12.03
CA GLY A 25 -2.10 -0.30 -12.89
C GLY A 25 -3.42 0.10 -12.23
N LEU A 26 -3.86 -0.66 -11.23
CA LEU A 26 -5.05 -0.36 -10.42
C LEU A 26 -4.75 0.54 -9.21
N ALA A 27 -3.47 0.73 -8.89
CA ALA A 27 -3.06 1.52 -7.74
C ALA A 27 -3.51 2.97 -7.92
N GLN A 28 -4.33 3.45 -6.99
CA GLN A 28 -4.77 4.84 -6.99
C GLN A 28 -3.79 5.69 -6.18
N PRO A 29 -3.15 6.70 -6.78
CA PRO A 29 -2.21 7.55 -6.06
C PRO A 29 -2.95 8.35 -4.98
N CYS A 30 -2.43 8.30 -3.75
CA CYS A 30 -2.91 9.14 -2.65
C CYS A 30 -2.26 10.52 -2.77
N SER A 31 -2.85 11.41 -3.56
CA SER A 31 -2.32 12.77 -3.76
C SER A 31 -2.71 13.76 -2.68
N ASP A 32 -3.84 13.51 -2.02
CA ASP A 32 -4.56 14.49 -1.19
C ASP A 32 -4.40 14.16 0.29
N SER A 33 -4.23 15.19 1.12
CA SER A 33 -4.10 15.04 2.58
C SER A 33 -5.33 14.38 3.22
N SER A 34 -6.52 14.55 2.62
CA SER A 34 -7.74 13.85 3.03
C SER A 34 -7.67 12.34 2.79
N THR A 35 -7.10 11.91 1.67
CA THR A 35 -6.89 10.50 1.37
C THR A 35 -5.83 9.90 2.31
N ILE A 36 -4.78 10.66 2.64
CA ILE A 36 -3.78 10.25 3.63
C ILE A 36 -4.42 10.06 5.01
N ALA A 37 -5.26 11.00 5.46
CA ALA A 37 -5.99 10.88 6.72
C ALA A 37 -6.96 9.68 6.72
N GLN A 38 -7.63 9.42 5.59
CA GLN A 38 -8.51 8.28 5.44
C GLN A 38 -7.73 6.95 5.52
N VAL A 39 -6.63 6.83 4.80
CA VAL A 39 -5.78 5.63 4.86
C VAL A 39 -5.20 5.46 6.26
N GLY A 40 -4.70 6.54 6.86
CA GLY A 40 -4.18 6.56 8.24
C GLY A 40 -5.22 6.12 9.27
N SER A 41 -6.45 6.62 9.17
CA SER A 41 -7.54 6.23 10.08
C SER A 41 -7.96 4.78 9.90
N VAL A 42 -8.08 4.28 8.66
CA VAL A 42 -8.35 2.85 8.40
C VAL A 42 -7.24 1.96 8.98
N SER A 43 -5.97 2.35 8.80
CA SER A 43 -4.84 1.61 9.37
C SER A 43 -4.78 1.67 10.89
N ALA A 44 -5.25 2.75 11.50
CA ALA A 44 -5.35 2.94 12.95
C ALA A 44 -6.65 2.40 13.56
N ASN A 45 -7.24 1.33 12.99
CA ASN A 45 -8.48 0.71 13.47
C ASN A 45 -9.70 1.66 13.48
N SER A 46 -9.83 2.48 12.43
CA SER A 46 -10.86 3.52 12.28
C SER A 46 -10.76 4.68 13.27
N ASP A 47 -9.57 4.94 13.82
CA ASP A 47 -9.30 6.12 14.64
C ASP A 47 -9.03 7.35 13.77
N THR A 48 -9.97 8.29 13.76
CA THR A 48 -9.88 9.53 13.01
C THR A 48 -8.88 10.53 13.61
N GLN A 49 -8.67 10.54 14.93
CA GLN A 49 -7.67 11.41 15.55
C GLN A 49 -6.27 11.04 15.09
N VAL A 50 -5.97 9.74 15.05
CA VAL A 50 -4.67 9.25 14.58
C VAL A 50 -4.48 9.56 13.09
N GLY A 51 -5.51 9.38 12.28
CA GLY A 51 -5.47 9.74 10.85
C GLY A 51 -5.19 11.23 10.61
N GLU A 52 -5.83 12.12 11.39
CA GLU A 52 -5.60 13.57 11.31
C GLU A 52 -4.18 13.96 11.73
N ILE A 53 -3.68 13.40 12.84
CA ILE A 53 -2.30 13.65 13.32
C ILE A 53 -1.27 13.19 12.28
N ILE A 54 -1.49 12.02 11.65
CA ILE A 54 -0.62 11.51 10.59
C ILE A 54 -0.66 12.43 9.37
N ALA A 55 -1.84 12.88 8.94
CA ALA A 55 -1.96 13.80 7.81
C ALA A 55 -1.26 15.14 8.09
N GLU A 56 -1.41 15.71 9.29
CA GLU A 56 -0.72 16.94 9.67
C GLU A 56 0.81 16.76 9.74
N ALA A 57 1.27 15.63 10.26
CA ALA A 57 2.69 15.30 10.29
C ALA A 57 3.26 15.11 8.87
N MET A 58 2.52 14.43 7.98
CA MET A 58 2.89 14.26 6.57
C MET A 58 2.89 15.58 5.80
N ASP A 59 1.97 16.50 6.06
CA ASP A 59 1.93 17.83 5.44
C ASP A 59 3.13 18.69 5.87
N LYS A 60 3.61 18.55 7.11
CA LYS A 60 4.77 19.29 7.63
C LYS A 60 6.11 18.75 7.12
N VAL A 61 6.29 17.43 7.03
CA VAL A 61 7.57 16.80 6.65
C VAL A 61 7.66 16.58 5.13
N GLY A 62 6.53 16.51 4.43
CA GLY A 62 6.46 16.22 3.01
C GLY A 62 6.42 14.72 2.69
N LYS A 63 6.12 14.38 1.43
CA LYS A 63 5.81 13.00 0.99
C LYS A 63 6.95 11.98 1.16
N GLU A 64 8.19 12.44 1.30
CA GLU A 64 9.38 11.59 1.47
C GLU A 64 10.01 11.73 2.88
N GLY A 65 9.21 12.21 3.84
CA GLY A 65 9.62 12.42 5.22
C GLY A 65 9.71 11.14 6.07
N VAL A 66 10.63 11.13 7.04
CA VAL A 66 10.63 10.12 8.10
C VAL A 66 9.91 10.70 9.33
N ILE A 67 8.81 10.09 9.75
CA ILE A 67 8.08 10.44 10.97
C ILE A 67 8.47 9.42 12.05
N THR A 68 8.91 9.90 13.21
CA THR A 68 9.19 9.06 14.37
C THR A 68 8.13 9.32 15.44
N VAL A 69 7.63 8.26 16.07
CA VAL A 69 6.66 8.32 17.17
C VAL A 69 7.32 7.64 18.38
N GLU A 70 7.34 8.35 19.52
CA GLU A 70 7.72 7.82 20.84
C GLU A 70 6.49 7.62 21.72
#